data_AF-A0A7Y2CLR0-F1
#
_entry.id   AF-A0A7Y2CLR0-F1
#
_cell.length_a   1.000
_cell.length_b   1.000
_cell.length_c   1.000
_cell.angle_alpha   90.00
_cell.angle_beta   90.00
_cell.angle_gamma   90.00
#
_symmetry.space_group_name_H-M   'P 1'
#
loop_
_entity.id
_entity.type
_entity.pdbx_description
1 polymer ?
#
loop_
_entity_poly.entity_id
_entity_poly.type
_entity_poly.pdbx_seq_one_letter_code
_entity_poly.pdbx_strand_id
1 'polypeptide(L)' 'MRVIAGELRGRRLRAPKGETTRPTADRVRESLFNLLGPFPRGARVLDLYA' A
#
# COMPACT_ATOMS: atom_id res chain seq x y z
N MET A 1 5.04 -8.13 -1.40
CA MET A 1 3.92 -7.23 -1.01
C MET A 1 2.67 -7.61 -1.77
N ARG A 2 1.47 -7.20 -1.32
CA ARG A 2 0.21 -7.36 -2.06
C ARG A 2 -0.69 -6.13 -1.86
N VAL A 3 -1.64 -5.94 -2.77
CA VAL A 3 -2.72 -4.98 -2.58
C VAL A 3 -3.71 -5.52 -1.53
N ILE A 4 -4.02 -4.72 -0.52
CA ILE A 4 -4.78 -5.15 0.67
C ILE A 4 -6.30 -5.09 0.43
N ALA A 5 -6.80 -4.04 -0.23
CA ALA A 5 -8.21 -3.77 -0.45
C ALA A 5 -8.46 -3.03 -1.78
N GLY A 6 -9.73 -2.76 -2.10
CA GLY A 6 -10.15 -2.09 -3.34
C GLY A 6 -10.18 -3.03 -4.54
N GLU A 7 -10.27 -2.43 -5.74
CA GLU A 7 -10.45 -3.15 -7.02
C GLU A 7 -9.35 -4.17 -7.32
N LEU A 8 -8.11 -3.88 -6.91
CA LEU A 8 -6.95 -4.75 -7.17
C LEU A 8 -6.61 -5.68 -5.99
N ARG A 9 -7.51 -5.87 -5.02
CA ARG A 9 -7.28 -6.67 -3.81
C ARG A 9 -6.68 -8.05 -4.12
N GLY A 10 -5.65 -8.42 -3.36
CA GLY A 10 -4.98 -9.72 -3.48
C GLY A 10 -3.90 -9.78 -4.56
N ARG A 11 -3.80 -8.78 -5.45
CA ARG A 11 -2.74 -8.71 -6.45
C ARG A 11 -1.37 -8.65 -5.78
N ARG A 12 -0.49 -9.59 -6.12
CA ARG A 12 0.90 -9.62 -5.64
C ARG A 12 1.73 -8.56 -6.37
N LEU A 13 2.58 -7.87 -5.62
CA LEU A 13 3.52 -6.86 -6.13
C LEU A 13 4.94 -7.39 -5.99
N ARG A 14 5.78 -7.12 -7.00
CA ARG A 14 7.22 -7.38 -6.93
C ARG A 14 7.84 -6.40 -5.93
N ALA A 15 8.66 -6.93 -5.04
CA ALA A 15 9.43 -6.13 -4.09
C ALA A 15 10.93 -6.35 -4.36
N PRO A 16 11.80 -5.40 -3.99
CA PRO A 16 13.24 -5.62 -3.97
C PRO A 16 13.59 -6.90 -3.23
N LYS A 17 14.59 -7.62 -3.73
CA LYS A 17 15.09 -8.85 -3.09
C LYS A 17 16.02 -8.48 -1.93
N GLY A 18 16.06 -9.33 -0.91
CA GLY A 18 16.94 -9.17 0.25
C GLY A 18 16.30 -8.37 1.40
N GLU A 19 17.10 -8.08 2.42
CA GLU A 19 16.64 -7.49 3.69
C GLU A 19 17.15 -6.05 3.92
N THR A 20 17.87 -5.49 2.95
CA THR A 20 18.46 -4.15 3.05
C THR A 20 17.43 -3.02 3.03
N THR A 21 16.22 -3.30 2.54
CA THR A 21 15.09 -2.39 2.56
C THR A 21 14.10 -2.83 3.63
N ARG A 22 13.83 -1.99 4.64
CA ARG A 22 12.77 -2.25 5.62
C ARG A 22 11.40 -2.21 4.93
N PRO A 23 10.67 -3.34 4.82
CA PRO A 23 9.37 -3.33 4.18
C PRO A 23 8.32 -2.68 5.08
N THR A 24 7.39 -1.93 4.50
CA THR A 24 6.18 -1.51 5.23
C THR A 24 5.26 -2.73 5.37
N ALA A 25 5.04 -3.17 6.62
CA ALA A 25 4.21 -4.32 6.93
C ALA A 25 2.76 -4.11 6.48
N ASP A 26 2.07 -5.21 6.12
CA ASP A 26 0.67 -5.15 5.67
C ASP A 26 -0.23 -4.47 6.70
N ARG A 27 -0.06 -4.78 7.99
CA ARG A 27 -0.83 -4.17 9.08
C ARG A 27 -0.63 -2.65 9.18
N VAL A 28 0.59 -2.16 8.94
CA VAL A 28 0.88 -0.72 8.97
C VAL A 28 0.17 -0.01 7.81
N ARG A 29 0.21 -0.58 6.60
CA ARG A 29 -0.54 -0.05 5.46
C ARG A 29 -2.05 -0.08 5.72
N GLU A 30 -2.58 -1.19 6.20
CA GLU A 30 -4.00 -1.33 6.51
C GLU A 30 -4.45 -0.28 7.53
N SER A 31 -3.72 -0.09 8.63
CA SER A 31 -4.00 0.95 9.62
C SER A 31 -3.99 2.36 9.02
N LEU A 32 -3.03 2.66 8.14
CA LEU A 32 -2.97 3.96 7.46
C LEU A 32 -4.20 4.21 6.57
N PHE A 33 -4.56 3.24 5.72
CA PHE A 33 -5.72 3.38 4.83
C PHE A 33 -7.05 3.41 5.61
N ASN A 34 -7.14 2.70 6.74
CA ASN A 34 -8.30 2.78 7.63
C ASN A 34 -8.42 4.15 8.29
N LEU A 35 -7.29 4.78 8.65
CA LEU A 35 -7.28 6.13 9.21
C LEU A 35 -7.68 7.18 8.18
N LEU A 36 -7.19 7.06 6.93
CA LEU A 36 -7.52 7.97 5.84
C LEU A 36 -8.98 7.81 5.36
N GLY A 37 -9.55 6.62 5.55
CA GLY A 37 -10.92 6.31 5.16
C GLY A 37 -11.12 6.16 3.65
N PRO A 38 -12.37 6.21 3.16
CA PRO A 38 -12.68 6.07 1.75
C PRO A 38 -12.14 7.25 0.92
N PHE A 39 -11.49 6.95 -0.19
CA PHE A 39 -11.03 7.98 -1.13
C PHE A 39 -12.13 8.35 -2.11
N PRO A 40 -12.33 9.66 -2.41
CA PRO A 40 -13.19 10.06 -3.50
C PRO A 40 -12.63 9.55 -4.83
N ARG A 41 -13.52 9.22 -5.76
CA ARG A 41 -13.11 8.85 -7.13
C ARG A 41 -12.30 10.00 -7.74
N GLY A 42 -11.13 9.66 -8.29
CA GLY A 42 -10.22 10.65 -8.88
C GLY A 42 -9.32 11.39 -7.88
N ALA A 43 -9.25 10.96 -6.62
CA ALA A 43 -8.29 11.50 -5.65
C ALA A 43 -6.86 11.46 -6.21
N ARG A 44 -6.12 12.57 -6.03
CA ARG A 44 -4.69 12.63 -6.36
C ARG A 44 -3.88 12.21 -5.14
N VAL A 45 -3.00 11.25 -5.31
CA VAL A 45 -2.09 10.75 -4.27
C VAL A 45 -0.66 10.99 -4.72
N LEU A 46 0.18 11.48 -3.82
CA LEU A 46 1.61 11.66 -4.02
C LEU A 46 2.35 10.72 -3.06
N ASP A 47 3.22 9.88 -3.62
CA ASP A 47 4.19 9.10 -2.86
C ASP A 47 5.59 9.64 -3.21
N LEU A 48 6.29 10.16 -2.20
CA LEU A 48 7.58 10.82 -2.38
C LEU A 48 8.75 9.83 -2.46
N TYR A 49 8.55 8.57 -2.04
CA TYR A 49 9.63 7.57 -1.89
C TYR A 49 9.22 6.18 -2.40
N ALA A 50 8.44 6.13 -3.49
CA ALA A 50 7.90 4.90 -4.07
C ALA A 50 8.96 3.93 -4.61
#